data_AF-A0A257YA80-F1
#
_entry.id   AF-A0A257YA80-F1
#
_cell.length_a   1.000
_cell.length_b   1.000
_cell.length_c   1.000
_cell.angle_alpha   90.00
_cell.angle_beta   90.00
_cell.angle_gamma   90.00
#
_symmetry.space_group_name_H-M   'P 1'
#
loop_
_entity.id
_entity.type
_entity.pdbx_description
1 polymer ?
#
loop_
_entity_poly.entity_id
_entity_poly.type
_entity_poly.pdbx_seq_one_letter_code
_entity_poly.pdbx_strand_id
1 'polypeptide(L)' 'MYNIFTELSIILVVVAAVALLMKLLRQPLILGYIIAGVLVGSNVLNVLHAGQAFTAFSEI' A
#
# COMPACT_ATOMS: atom_id res chain seq x y z
N MET A 1 -3.29 -13.94 14.45
CA MET A 1 -2.71 -12.60 14.73
C MET A 1 -2.01 -12.13 13.46
N TYR A 2 -2.73 -11.52 12.52
CA TYR A 2 -2.08 -10.69 11.50
C TYR A 2 -1.71 -9.40 12.22
N ASN A 3 -0.43 -9.24 12.52
CA ASN A 3 0.07 -8.04 13.18
C ASN A 3 0.11 -6.91 12.16
N ILE A 4 -0.24 -5.70 12.57
CA ILE A 4 -0.19 -4.48 11.76
C ILE A 4 1.19 -4.28 11.07
N PHE A 5 2.26 -4.79 11.69
CA PHE A 5 3.60 -4.85 11.12
C PHE A 5 3.69 -5.65 9.81
N THR A 6 2.98 -6.77 9.70
CA THR A 6 2.94 -7.59 8.49
C THR A 6 2.20 -6.87 7.37
N GLU A 7 1.09 -6.20 7.67
CA GLU A 7 0.33 -5.39 6.70
C GLU A 7 1.19 -4.23 6.18
N LEU A 8 1.83 -3.48 7.08
CA LEU A 8 2.73 -2.39 6.70
C LEU A 8 3.93 -2.86 5.89
N SER A 9 4.52 -4.02 6.23
CA SER A 9 5.65 -4.59 5.49
C SER A 9 5.26 -4.97 4.06
N ILE A 10 4.09 -5.59 3.87
CA ILE A 10 3.57 -5.93 2.54
C ILE A 10 3.32 -4.66 1.71
N ILE A 11 2.74 -3.61 2.31
CA ILE A 11 2.52 -2.33 1.63
C ILE A 11 3.84 -1.73 1.16
N LEU A 12 4.86 -1.69 2.03
CA LEU A 12 6.17 -1.14 1.69
C LEU A 12 6.83 -1.91 0.54
N VAL A 13 6.77 -3.25 0.56
CA VAL A 13 7.33 -4.10 -0.51
C VAL A 13 6.61 -3.85 -1.85
N VAL A 14 5.28 -3.77 -1.84
CA VAL A 14 4.48 -3.53 -3.05
C VAL A 14 4.78 -2.13 -3.62
N VAL A 15 4.81 -1.10 -2.79
CA VAL A 15 5.13 0.28 -3.21
C VAL A 15 6.53 0.35 -3.79
N ALA A 16 7.51 -0.27 -3.12
CA ALA A 16 8.89 -0.31 -3.60
C ALA A 16 9.00 -1.03 -4.95
N ALA A 17 8.33 -2.18 -5.12
CA ALA A 17 8.32 -2.93 -6.38
C ALA A 17 7.71 -2.11 -7.53
N VAL A 18 6.57 -1.45 -7.30
CA VAL A 18 5.90 -0.59 -8.30
C VAL A 18 6.78 0.61 -8.67
N ALA A 19 7.42 1.24 -7.69
CA ALA A 19 8.34 2.37 -7.94
C ALA A 19 9.56 1.95 -8.77
N LEU A 20 10.13 0.78 -8.48
CA LEU A 20 11.25 0.21 -9.24
C LEU A 20 10.85 -0.11 -10.68
N LEU A 21 9.66 -0.70 -10.85
CA LEU A 21 9.11 -1.03 -12.16
C LEU A 21 8.87 0.23 -13.01
N MET A 22 8.32 1.29 -12.41
CA MET A 22 8.11 2.58 -13.07
C MET A 22 9.42 3.25 -13.49
N LYS A 23 10.44 3.20 -12.62
CA LYS A 23 11.79 3.69 -12.92
C LYS A 23 12.42 2.93 -14.09
N LEU A 24 12.23 1.60 -14.14
CA LEU A 24 12.76 0.76 -15.23
C LEU A 24 12.04 1.04 -16.56
N LEU A 25 10.72 1.22 -16.53
CA LEU A 25 9.90 1.51 -17.70
C LEU A 25 10.01 2.96 -18.20
N ARG A 26 10.82 3.81 -17.54
CA ARG A 26 10.91 5.27 -17.79
C ARG A 26 9.56 5.98 -17.76
N GLN A 27 8.56 5.40 -17.10
CA GLN A 27 7.25 6.02 -16.96
C GLN A 27 7.30 7.08 -15.85
N PRO A 28 6.53 8.18 -15.98
CA PRO A 28 6.47 9.20 -14.96
C PRO A 28 5.99 8.61 -13.63
N LEU A 29 6.73 8.89 -12.55
CA LEU A 29 6.50 8.36 -11.20
C LEU A 29 5.07 8.58 -10.68
N ILE A 30 4.37 9.60 -11.18
CA ILE A 30 2.97 9.91 -10.87
C ILE A 30 2.05 8.71 -11.20
N LEU A 31 2.27 8.02 -12.33
CA LEU A 31 1.51 6.81 -12.68
C LEU A 31 1.79 5.67 -11.69
N GLY A 32 3.03 5.57 -11.19
CA GLY A 32 3.40 4.61 -10.16
C GLY A 32 2.61 4.79 -8.87
N TYR A 33 2.42 6.03 -8.43
CA TYR A 33 1.62 6.32 -7.23
C TYR A 33 0.12 6.06 -7.44
N ILE A 34 -0.42 6.33 -8.63
CA ILE A 34 -1.83 6.03 -8.95
C ILE A 34 -2.06 4.51 -8.97
N ILE A 35 -1.19 3.76 -9.65
CA ILE A 35 -1.28 2.30 -9.74
C ILE A 35 -1.05 1.67 -8.36
N ALA A 36 -0.08 2.15 -7.58
CA ALA A 36 0.12 1.71 -6.21
C ALA A 36 -1.09 2.00 -5.33
N GLY A 37 -1.72 3.18 -5.45
CA GLY A 37 -2.95 3.52 -4.72
C GLY A 37 -4.14 2.64 -5.11
N VAL A 38 -4.28 2.28 -6.39
CA VAL A 38 -5.34 1.37 -6.86
C VAL A 38 -5.08 -0.08 -6.43
N LEU A 39 -3.82 -0.52 -6.44
CA LEU A 39 -3.41 -1.86 -5.99
C LEU A 39 -3.54 -2.03 -4.47
N VAL A 40 -3.04 -1.07 -3.70
CA VAL A 40 -3.06 -1.09 -2.22
C VAL A 40 -4.45 -0.73 -1.69
N GLY A 41 -5.24 0.00 -2.47
CA GLY A 41 -6.65 0.27 -2.18
C GLY A 41 -7.49 -1.00 -2.10
N SER A 42 -8.65 -0.88 -1.47
CA SER A 42 -9.57 -1.98 -1.11
C SER A 42 -9.96 -2.90 -2.27
N ASN A 43 -9.72 -2.51 -3.53
CA ASN A 43 -10.13 -3.25 -4.72
C ASN A 43 -9.20 -4.40 -5.11
N VAL A 44 -7.92 -4.43 -4.70
CA VAL A 44 -6.99 -5.49 -5.15
C VAL A 44 -6.33 -6.26 -4.01
N LEU A 45 -5.75 -5.57 -3.01
CA LEU A 45 -5.07 -6.24 -1.91
C LEU A 45 -5.96 -6.50 -0.69
N ASN A 46 -7.01 -5.71 -0.46
CA ASN A 46 -7.86 -5.75 0.76
C ASN A 46 -7.04 -5.85 2.07
N VAL A 47 -5.78 -5.39 2.04
CA VAL A 47 -4.82 -5.43 3.16
C VAL A 47 -5.15 -4.31 4.15
N LEU A 48 -5.65 -3.18 3.65
CA LEU A 48 -6.15 -2.10 4.49
C LEU A 48 -7.56 -2.43 4.96
N HIS A 49 -7.68 -3.20 6.05
CA HIS A 49 -8.88 -3.18 6.87
C HIS A 49 -8.95 -1.82 7.56
N ALA A 50 -9.44 -0.81 6.84
CA ALA A 50 -9.54 0.59 7.29
C ALA A 50 -10.17 0.72 8.69
N GLY A 51 -10.94 -0.26 9.15
CA GLY A 51 -11.43 -0.34 10.51
C GLY A 51 -10.32 -0.36 11.58
N GLN A 52 -9.31 -1.23 11.47
CA GLN A 52 -8.37 -1.47 12.59
C GLN A 52 -7.42 -0.30 12.86
N ALA A 53 -6.87 0.31 11.81
CA ALA A 53 -5.99 1.47 11.97
C ALA A 53 -6.77 2.70 12.48
N PHE A 54 -7.97 2.96 11.97
CA PHE A 54 -8.81 4.06 12.46
C PHE A 54 -9.24 3.87 13.90
N THR A 55 -9.59 2.65 14.34
CA THR A 55 -9.96 2.39 15.74
C THR A 55 -8.78 2.66 16.67
N ALA A 56 -7.57 2.22 16.32
CA ALA A 56 -6.37 2.46 17.13
C ALA A 56 -6.01 3.96 17.26
N PHE A 57 -6.24 4.78 16.22
CA PHE A 57 -6.04 6.23 16.30
C PHE A 57 -7.19 6.99 16.95
N SER A 58 -8.40 6.42 16.97
CA SER A 58 -9.58 7.03 17.60
C SER A 58 -9.65 6.73 19.11
N GLU A 59 -8.86 5.76 19.59
CA GLU A 59 -8.73 5.40 21.00
C GLU A 59 -7.64 6.21 21.73
N ILE A 60 -6.86 7.01 21.00
CA ILE A 60 -5.86 7.97 21.53
C ILE A 60 -6.46 9.37 21.55
#